data_AF-A0A561E4G3-F1
#
_entry.id   AF-A0A561E4G3-F1
#
_cell.length_a   1.000
_cell.length_b   1.000
_cell.length_c   1.000
_cell.angle_alpha   90.00
_cell.angle_beta   90.00
_cell.angle_gamma   90.00
#
_symmetry.space_group_name_H-M   'P 1'
#
loop_
_entity.id
_entity.type
_entity.pdbx_description
1 polymer ?
#
loop_
_entity_poly.entity_id
_entity_poly.type
_entity_poly.pdbx_seq_one_letter_code
_entity_poly.pdbx_strand_id
1 'polypeptide(L)'
;MQQTALPCFAEGSSMSPITLLRAGRTGTLALACAGIVAVAVAAPASAATPNGTTAAAYLTGRLAAGGGHLSTSGYVDYGLTIDAILALDAAGTGQSAAKTAAAYVSKNAAQYNTYDSDLYAGATAKLIVFAEAQGLPTSGYIKQLLSLEQSTGQFKDKSVYGDYSNTIGQSLAVIGFKRAGQPNAKGVAFLAAQQCGDGGFRISFTGTCTSDADATSMAVQALAASGGHAAAVTKAVDYLAGQQTAAGGVVDAAAGSSPNANSTGLAAVAFKLAGRTADAEKARSFVASLQYGCSFPAALRGGIAYDASSFAAQKAKGASATPQDSDTRSTAQAALAYTQVPYVAITAGGSATAPALNCSTSSPAPSTSPTSATGSGSASATTTGPVVVTDGGAGGSNNEVIAAAAVMLGGAAITGVGIRRRLRNR
;
A
#
# COMPACT_ATOMS: atom_id res chain seq x y z
N MET A 1 -35.79 41.01 -34.61
CA MET A 1 -35.04 42.25 -34.90
C MET A 1 -33.57 41.98 -34.64
N GLN A 2 -32.75 42.12 -35.70
CA GLN A 2 -31.27 42.28 -35.80
C GLN A 2 -30.39 41.70 -34.68
N GLN A 3 -29.54 40.68 -34.88
CA GLN A 3 -28.39 40.51 -35.79
C GLN A 3 -27.29 41.59 -35.74
N THR A 4 -26.09 41.12 -35.40
CA THR A 4 -24.73 41.48 -35.88
C THR A 4 -24.12 42.85 -35.59
N ALA A 5 -22.89 42.85 -35.06
CA ALA A 5 -21.72 43.49 -35.69
C ALA A 5 -20.37 43.07 -35.04
N LEU A 6 -19.51 42.44 -35.86
CA LEU A 6 -18.04 42.63 -35.84
C LEU A 6 -17.70 43.94 -36.58
N PRO A 7 -16.47 44.47 -36.45
CA PRO A 7 -15.56 44.49 -37.62
C PRO A 7 -14.04 44.33 -37.27
N CYS A 8 -13.26 43.61 -38.10
CA CYS A 8 -12.20 44.08 -39.05
C CYS A 8 -10.81 44.36 -38.42
N PHE A 9 -9.63 44.18 -39.05
CA PHE A 9 -9.05 43.48 -40.23
C PHE A 9 -7.51 43.74 -40.19
N ALA A 10 -6.77 43.09 -41.12
CA ALA A 10 -5.37 43.30 -41.59
C ALA A 10 -4.36 42.20 -41.16
N GLU A 11 -4.04 41.20 -42.01
CA GLU A 11 -3.07 41.19 -43.15
C GLU A 11 -1.59 41.20 -42.68
N GLY A 12 -0.64 40.39 -43.16
CA GLY A 12 -0.58 39.38 -44.22
C GLY A 12 0.89 38.97 -44.50
N SER A 13 1.06 37.88 -45.27
CA SER A 13 2.27 37.46 -46.04
C SER A 13 3.40 36.76 -45.25
N SER A 14 4.07 35.69 -45.71
CA SER A 14 4.29 35.20 -47.07
C SER A 14 4.70 33.71 -47.05
N MET A 15 4.08 32.90 -47.92
CA MET A 15 4.59 31.60 -48.38
C MET A 15 5.14 31.80 -49.79
N SER A 16 6.23 31.10 -50.13
CA SER A 16 6.64 30.92 -51.53
C SER A 16 7.10 29.48 -51.79
N PRO A 17 6.95 29.01 -53.05
CA PRO A 17 6.85 27.60 -53.41
C PRO A 17 8.15 27.04 -54.00
N ILE A 18 8.38 25.73 -53.85
CA ILE A 18 9.46 25.04 -54.55
C ILE A 18 8.93 24.44 -55.86
N THR A 19 9.53 24.92 -56.94
CA THR A 19 9.31 24.60 -58.35
C THR A 19 9.66 23.17 -58.71
N LEU A 20 8.73 22.49 -59.40
CA LEU A 20 8.92 21.21 -60.08
C LEU A 20 9.61 21.42 -61.45
N LEU A 21 10.73 20.72 -61.67
CA LEU A 21 11.35 20.56 -62.99
C LEU A 21 11.18 19.12 -63.47
N ARG A 22 10.48 18.99 -64.61
CA ARG A 22 10.34 17.77 -65.42
C ARG A 22 11.63 17.52 -66.21
N ALA A 23 12.18 16.32 -66.12
CA ALA A 23 13.07 15.75 -67.14
C ALA A 23 12.70 14.29 -67.35
N GLY A 24 12.34 13.95 -68.59
CA GLY A 24 11.97 12.60 -68.99
C GLY A 24 13.17 11.68 -69.17
N ARG A 25 13.00 10.40 -68.85
CA ARG A 25 13.78 9.29 -69.38
C ARG A 25 12.96 8.01 -69.26
N THR A 26 12.67 7.42 -70.42
CA THR A 26 12.13 6.08 -70.60
C THR A 26 13.17 5.05 -70.11
N GLY A 27 12.77 4.17 -69.21
CA GLY A 27 13.62 3.10 -68.68
C GLY A 27 12.75 1.97 -68.14
N THR A 28 12.65 0.90 -68.90
CA THR A 28 12.01 -0.38 -68.56
C THR A 28 12.71 -0.97 -67.33
N LEU A 29 12.02 -1.07 -66.18
CA LEU A 29 12.55 -1.75 -64.99
C LEU A 29 11.76 -3.03 -64.74
N ALA A 30 12.46 -4.16 -64.86
CA ALA A 30 11.98 -5.49 -64.58
C ALA A 30 11.59 -5.64 -63.10
N LEU A 31 10.41 -6.20 -62.86
CA LEU A 31 9.90 -6.51 -61.53
C LEU A 31 10.59 -7.79 -61.01
N ALA A 32 11.74 -7.64 -60.36
CA ALA A 32 12.38 -8.74 -59.62
C ALA A 32 11.77 -8.81 -58.21
N CYS A 33 10.86 -9.76 -57.98
CA CYS A 33 10.36 -10.10 -56.65
C CYS A 33 11.47 -10.79 -55.83
N ALA A 34 12.35 -9.99 -55.22
CA ALA A 34 13.22 -10.48 -54.15
C ALA A 34 12.38 -10.63 -52.88
N GLY A 35 12.02 -11.86 -52.53
CA GLY A 35 11.38 -12.19 -51.27
C GLY A 35 12.33 -11.90 -50.10
N ILE A 36 12.17 -10.73 -49.49
CA ILE A 36 12.79 -10.43 -48.19
C ILE A 36 12.04 -11.29 -47.16
N VAL A 37 12.65 -12.40 -46.76
CA VAL A 37 12.25 -13.10 -45.54
C VAL A 37 12.61 -12.17 -44.38
N ALA A 38 11.64 -11.40 -43.91
CA ALA A 38 11.76 -10.68 -42.65
C ALA A 38 11.83 -11.72 -41.53
N VAL A 39 13.05 -12.06 -41.09
CA VAL A 39 13.24 -12.77 -39.83
C VAL A 39 12.77 -11.82 -38.73
N ALA A 40 11.53 -11.97 -38.29
CA ALA A 40 11.03 -11.32 -37.10
C ALA A 40 11.80 -11.88 -35.90
N VAL A 41 12.90 -11.21 -35.52
CA VAL A 41 13.56 -11.47 -34.25
C VAL A 41 12.57 -11.02 -33.17
N ALA A 42 11.84 -11.97 -32.58
CA ALA A 42 11.00 -11.70 -31.44
C ALA A 42 11.91 -11.12 -30.34
N ALA A 43 11.67 -9.86 -29.95
CA ALA A 43 12.33 -9.28 -28.79
C ALA A 43 12.10 -10.20 -27.59
N PRO A 44 13.12 -10.46 -26.75
CA PRO A 44 12.93 -11.32 -25.58
C PRO A 44 11.77 -10.77 -24.75
N ALA A 45 10.79 -11.62 -24.47
CA ALA A 45 9.68 -11.26 -23.60
C ALA A 45 10.26 -10.85 -22.24
N SER A 46 10.25 -9.54 -21.99
CA SER A 46 10.72 -9.01 -20.71
C SER A 46 9.71 -9.43 -19.64
N ALA A 47 10.22 -10.01 -18.55
CA ALA A 47 9.37 -10.35 -17.41
C ALA A 47 8.56 -9.12 -16.98
N ALA A 48 7.28 -9.31 -16.66
CA ALA A 48 6.43 -8.22 -16.21
C ALA A 48 7.09 -7.49 -15.02
N THR A 49 7.05 -6.16 -15.00
CA THR A 49 7.55 -5.38 -13.87
C THR A 49 6.50 -5.34 -12.76
N PRO A 50 6.87 -5.64 -11.50
CA PRO A 50 5.96 -5.45 -10.36
C PRO A 50 5.42 -4.03 -10.29
N ASN A 51 4.16 -3.90 -9.86
CA ASN A 51 3.49 -2.64 -9.63
C ASN A 51 2.39 -2.80 -8.55
N GLY A 52 1.57 -1.76 -8.35
CA GLY A 52 0.47 -1.76 -7.38
C GLY A 52 -0.53 -2.93 -7.53
N THR A 53 -0.84 -3.40 -8.74
CA THR A 53 -1.77 -4.53 -8.91
C THR A 53 -1.14 -5.86 -8.49
N THR A 54 0.18 -6.00 -8.63
CA THR A 54 0.90 -7.17 -8.11
C THR A 54 1.08 -7.12 -6.59
N ALA A 55 1.14 -5.92 -5.98
CA ALA A 55 1.06 -5.76 -4.52
C ALA A 55 -0.32 -6.19 -4.00
N ALA A 56 -1.39 -5.82 -4.70
CA ALA A 56 -2.73 -6.31 -4.41
C ALA A 56 -2.80 -7.84 -4.52
N ALA A 57 -2.23 -8.45 -5.56
CA ALA A 57 -2.19 -9.92 -5.70
C ALA A 57 -1.47 -10.59 -4.53
N TYR A 58 -0.33 -10.06 -4.10
CA TYR A 58 0.36 -10.53 -2.89
C TYR A 58 -0.56 -10.48 -1.65
N LEU A 59 -1.23 -9.34 -1.40
CA LEU A 59 -2.15 -9.19 -0.27
C LEU A 59 -3.32 -10.16 -0.34
N THR A 60 -3.90 -10.40 -1.53
CA THR A 60 -4.98 -11.39 -1.69
C THR A 60 -4.52 -12.80 -1.32
N GLY A 61 -3.29 -13.17 -1.69
CA GLY A 61 -2.70 -14.46 -1.31
C GLY A 61 -2.49 -14.58 0.21
N ARG A 62 -2.00 -13.51 0.85
CA ARG A 62 -1.81 -13.47 2.32
C ARG A 62 -3.13 -13.57 3.07
N LEU A 63 -4.16 -12.84 2.64
CA LEU A 63 -5.51 -12.92 3.22
C LEU A 63 -6.11 -14.31 3.04
N ALA A 64 -5.98 -14.93 1.86
CA ALA A 64 -6.47 -16.28 1.61
C ALA A 64 -5.78 -17.31 2.51
N ALA A 65 -4.45 -17.23 2.64
CA ALA A 65 -3.68 -18.12 3.52
C ALA A 65 -4.06 -17.99 5.00
N GLY A 66 -4.46 -16.79 5.43
CA GLY A 66 -4.97 -16.53 6.79
C GLY A 66 -6.48 -16.74 6.94
N GLY A 67 -7.20 -17.28 5.95
CA GLY A 67 -8.65 -17.48 6.08
C GLY A 67 -9.46 -16.17 6.16
N GLY A 68 -9.00 -15.13 5.47
CA GLY A 68 -9.65 -13.82 5.40
C GLY A 68 -9.10 -12.76 6.37
N HIS A 69 -8.03 -13.05 7.10
CA HIS A 69 -7.38 -12.07 7.96
C HIS A 69 -5.86 -12.17 7.88
N LEU A 70 -5.19 -11.15 8.38
CA LEU A 70 -3.75 -11.13 8.59
C LEU A 70 -3.45 -11.30 10.08
N SER A 71 -2.30 -11.88 10.38
CA SER A 71 -1.85 -12.13 11.74
C SER A 71 -0.43 -11.60 11.93
N THR A 72 -0.13 -11.13 13.13
CA THR A 72 1.19 -10.68 13.56
C THR A 72 1.56 -11.47 14.81
N SER A 73 2.73 -12.13 14.83
CA SER A 73 3.20 -12.91 15.99
C SER A 73 2.17 -13.92 16.55
N GLY A 74 1.39 -14.55 15.67
CA GLY A 74 0.39 -15.55 16.04
C GLY A 74 -0.98 -15.01 16.48
N TYR A 75 -1.15 -13.69 16.57
CA TYR A 75 -2.42 -13.04 16.89
C TYR A 75 -3.05 -12.41 15.64
N VAL A 76 -4.38 -12.38 15.60
CA VAL A 76 -5.12 -11.67 14.54
C VAL A 76 -4.77 -10.18 14.60
N ASP A 77 -4.33 -9.63 13.48
CA ASP A 77 -4.04 -8.21 13.34
C ASP A 77 -5.17 -7.54 12.53
N TYR A 78 -6.21 -7.12 13.23
CA TYR A 78 -7.36 -6.43 12.65
C TYR A 78 -6.97 -5.12 11.98
N GLY A 79 -6.06 -4.36 12.59
CA GLY A 79 -5.59 -3.09 12.07
C GLY A 79 -4.88 -3.25 10.73
N LEU A 80 -4.03 -4.28 10.61
CA LEU A 80 -3.33 -4.62 9.37
C LEU A 80 -4.28 -5.26 8.34
N THR A 81 -5.25 -6.06 8.78
CA THR A 81 -6.29 -6.60 7.91
C THR A 81 -7.10 -5.47 7.27
N ILE A 82 -7.46 -4.44 8.03
CA ILE A 82 -8.10 -3.23 7.51
C ILE A 82 -7.19 -2.48 6.53
N ASP A 83 -5.90 -2.33 6.82
CA ASP A 83 -4.95 -1.69 5.90
C ASP A 83 -4.89 -2.44 4.56
N ALA A 84 -4.89 -3.78 4.58
CA ALA A 84 -4.92 -4.59 3.37
C ALA A 84 -6.22 -4.40 2.58
N ILE A 85 -7.37 -4.34 3.25
CA ILE A 85 -8.67 -4.04 2.60
C ILE A 85 -8.61 -2.68 1.90
N LEU A 86 -8.18 -1.64 2.61
CA LEU A 86 -8.10 -0.28 2.08
C LEU A 86 -7.09 -0.18 0.92
N ALA A 87 -5.99 -0.95 0.95
CA ALA A 87 -5.05 -1.05 -0.16
C ALA A 87 -5.69 -1.69 -1.41
N LEU A 88 -6.46 -2.77 -1.25
CA LEU A 88 -7.18 -3.43 -2.34
C LEU A 88 -8.28 -2.52 -2.94
N ASP A 89 -9.00 -1.79 -2.08
CA ASP A 89 -10.00 -0.80 -2.50
C ASP A 89 -9.36 0.35 -3.26
N ALA A 90 -8.28 0.93 -2.74
CA ALA A 90 -7.55 2.00 -3.42
C ALA A 90 -6.97 1.54 -4.77
N ALA A 91 -6.58 0.27 -4.89
CA ALA A 91 -6.08 -0.32 -6.13
C ALA A 91 -7.18 -0.72 -7.12
N GLY A 92 -8.45 -0.77 -6.69
CA GLY A 92 -9.58 -1.19 -7.52
C GLY A 92 -9.50 -2.64 -7.99
N THR A 93 -8.86 -3.52 -7.21
CA THR A 93 -8.59 -4.91 -7.61
C THR A 93 -8.49 -5.85 -6.40
N GLY A 94 -8.69 -7.15 -6.60
CA GLY A 94 -8.71 -8.13 -5.50
C GLY A 94 -9.94 -8.03 -4.60
N GLN A 95 -11.05 -7.49 -5.13
CA GLN A 95 -12.26 -7.15 -4.36
C GLN A 95 -12.97 -8.36 -3.73
N SER A 96 -12.81 -9.58 -4.27
CA SER A 96 -13.30 -10.79 -3.62
C SER A 96 -12.59 -11.05 -2.28
N ALA A 97 -11.27 -10.84 -2.22
CA ALA A 97 -10.50 -10.99 -0.99
C ALA A 97 -10.82 -9.87 0.00
N ALA A 98 -10.92 -8.63 -0.49
CA ALA A 98 -11.33 -7.47 0.32
C ALA A 98 -12.70 -7.71 0.98
N LYS A 99 -13.69 -8.20 0.24
CA LYS A 99 -15.03 -8.52 0.76
C LYS A 99 -15.02 -9.61 1.82
N THR A 100 -14.26 -10.69 1.60
CA THR A 100 -14.11 -11.76 2.61
C THR A 100 -13.46 -11.22 3.89
N ALA A 101 -12.41 -10.42 3.75
CA ALA A 101 -11.72 -9.82 4.90
C ALA A 101 -12.59 -8.78 5.62
N ALA A 102 -13.36 -7.99 4.88
CA ALA A 102 -14.31 -7.03 5.44
C ALA A 102 -15.40 -7.72 6.26
N ALA A 103 -15.91 -8.87 5.79
CA ALA A 103 -16.86 -9.69 6.55
C ALA A 103 -16.22 -10.22 7.85
N TYR A 104 -14.95 -10.67 7.79
CA TYR A 104 -14.22 -11.12 8.96
C TYR A 104 -14.01 -10.00 9.99
N VAL A 105 -13.53 -8.83 9.55
CA VAL A 105 -13.35 -7.66 10.43
C VAL A 105 -14.68 -7.23 11.03
N SER A 106 -15.75 -7.13 10.24
CA SER A 106 -17.07 -6.69 10.72
C SER A 106 -17.63 -7.62 11.80
N LYS A 107 -17.45 -8.93 11.65
CA LYS A 107 -17.88 -9.92 12.64
C LYS A 107 -17.12 -9.79 13.98
N ASN A 108 -15.87 -9.34 13.93
CA ASN A 108 -14.96 -9.36 15.08
C ASN A 108 -14.52 -7.95 15.53
N ALA A 109 -15.16 -6.88 15.05
CA ALA A 109 -14.70 -5.50 15.22
C ALA A 109 -14.48 -5.11 16.68
N ALA A 110 -15.33 -5.61 17.59
CA ALA A 110 -15.19 -5.38 19.03
C ALA A 110 -13.84 -5.86 19.60
N GLN A 111 -13.25 -6.94 19.06
CA GLN A 111 -11.93 -7.42 19.49
C GLN A 111 -10.79 -6.49 19.08
N TYR A 112 -11.06 -5.50 18.22
CA TYR A 112 -10.08 -4.53 17.77
C TYR A 112 -10.20 -3.19 18.51
N ASN A 113 -11.42 -2.68 18.70
CA ASN A 113 -11.63 -1.35 19.27
C ASN A 113 -12.10 -1.36 20.73
N THR A 114 -12.27 -2.53 21.34
CA THR A 114 -12.62 -2.69 22.76
C THR A 114 -11.82 -3.83 23.41
N TYR A 115 -11.68 -3.77 24.73
CA TYR A 115 -11.20 -4.89 25.55
C TYR A 115 -11.82 -4.77 26.95
N ASP A 116 -12.68 -5.71 27.34
CA ASP A 116 -13.53 -5.57 28.54
C ASP A 116 -14.30 -4.23 28.54
N SER A 117 -13.96 -3.31 29.45
CA SER A 117 -14.53 -1.95 29.52
C SER A 117 -13.72 -0.89 28.77
N ASP A 118 -12.57 -1.27 28.22
CA ASP A 118 -11.67 -0.37 27.53
C ASP A 118 -12.17 -0.07 26.12
N LEU A 119 -11.98 1.19 25.69
CA LEU A 119 -12.39 1.70 24.40
C LEU A 119 -11.22 2.46 23.75
N TYR A 120 -10.87 2.07 22.53
CA TYR A 120 -9.72 2.62 21.82
C TYR A 120 -10.16 3.56 20.69
N ALA A 121 -9.79 4.83 20.80
CA ALA A 121 -10.19 5.91 19.89
C ALA A 121 -9.64 5.68 18.48
N GLY A 122 -8.33 5.42 18.35
CA GLY A 122 -7.69 5.23 17.04
C GLY A 122 -8.22 4.01 16.28
N ALA A 123 -8.45 2.89 16.98
CA ALA A 123 -9.04 1.69 16.40
C ALA A 123 -10.49 1.93 15.95
N THR A 124 -11.30 2.62 16.77
CA THR A 124 -12.68 3.00 16.42
C THR A 124 -12.70 3.92 15.20
N ALA A 125 -11.80 4.90 15.14
CA ALA A 125 -11.65 5.79 13.99
C ALA A 125 -11.29 5.03 12.70
N LYS A 126 -10.35 4.09 12.77
CA LYS A 126 -10.00 3.24 11.63
C LYS A 126 -11.20 2.41 11.16
N LEU A 127 -11.99 1.84 12.07
CA LEU A 127 -13.21 1.11 11.74
C LEU A 127 -14.25 1.98 11.02
N ILE A 128 -14.37 3.26 11.36
CA ILE A 128 -15.24 4.20 10.63
C ILE A 128 -14.73 4.37 9.19
N VAL A 129 -13.44 4.66 8.98
CA VAL A 129 -12.87 4.81 7.63
C VAL A 129 -13.07 3.54 6.79
N PHE A 130 -12.80 2.38 7.37
CA PHE A 130 -13.07 1.07 6.76
C PHE A 130 -14.54 0.88 6.38
N ALA A 131 -15.44 1.09 7.32
CA ALA A 131 -16.86 0.85 7.11
C ALA A 131 -17.43 1.82 6.06
N GLU A 132 -17.05 3.10 6.09
CA GLU A 132 -17.41 4.08 5.05
C GLU A 132 -16.83 3.71 3.68
N ALA A 133 -15.63 3.10 3.60
CA ALA A 133 -15.07 2.64 2.33
C ALA A 133 -15.84 1.44 1.75
N GLN A 134 -16.35 0.58 2.63
CA GLN A 134 -17.07 -0.65 2.28
C GLN A 134 -18.60 -0.47 2.18
N GLY A 135 -19.13 0.72 2.47
CA GLY A 135 -20.58 0.97 2.51
C GLY A 135 -21.29 0.25 3.67
N LEU A 136 -20.60 0.09 4.80
CA LEU A 136 -21.10 -0.59 6.00
C LEU A 136 -21.61 0.42 7.06
N PRO A 137 -22.50 0.01 7.98
CA PRO A 137 -23.03 0.90 9.02
C PRO A 137 -21.95 1.46 9.96
N THR A 138 -22.00 2.77 10.25
CA THR A 138 -21.00 3.47 11.09
C THR A 138 -21.55 4.13 12.36
N SER A 139 -22.87 4.19 12.55
CA SER A 139 -23.51 4.93 13.64
C SER A 139 -23.02 4.52 15.04
N GLY A 140 -22.82 3.21 15.27
CA GLY A 140 -22.29 2.68 16.53
C GLY A 140 -20.86 3.14 16.81
N TYR A 141 -19.97 3.06 15.81
CA TYR A 141 -18.58 3.49 15.94
C TYR A 141 -18.47 5.00 16.13
N ILE A 142 -19.28 5.78 15.41
CA ILE A 142 -19.35 7.25 15.57
C ILE A 142 -19.77 7.62 16.99
N LYS A 143 -20.84 6.99 17.52
CA LYS A 143 -21.30 7.22 18.89
C LYS A 143 -20.22 6.86 19.91
N GLN A 144 -19.52 5.74 19.73
CA GLN A 144 -18.43 5.34 20.60
C GLN A 144 -17.28 6.37 20.56
N LEU A 145 -16.83 6.77 19.37
CA LEU A 145 -15.73 7.72 19.20
C LEU A 145 -16.06 9.09 19.79
N LEU A 146 -17.29 9.59 19.61
CA LEU A 146 -17.76 10.81 20.26
C LEU A 146 -17.74 10.72 21.80
N SER A 147 -17.94 9.52 22.38
CA SER A 147 -17.86 9.36 23.84
C SER A 147 -16.42 9.40 24.38
N LEU A 148 -15.42 9.34 23.48
CA LEU A 148 -14.00 9.45 23.77
C LEU A 148 -13.44 10.86 23.48
N GLU A 149 -14.26 11.75 22.91
CA GLU A 149 -13.85 13.12 22.59
C GLU A 149 -13.74 13.97 23.87
N GLN A 150 -12.57 14.56 24.09
CA GLN A 150 -12.33 15.51 25.17
C GLN A 150 -12.86 16.90 24.81
N SER A 151 -12.99 17.78 25.80
CA SER A 151 -13.39 19.18 25.56
C SER A 151 -12.45 19.94 24.61
N THR A 152 -11.18 19.51 24.54
CA THR A 152 -10.14 20.02 23.64
C THR A 152 -10.30 19.55 22.19
N GLY A 153 -11.13 18.54 21.91
CA GLY A 153 -11.23 17.87 20.61
C GLY A 153 -10.30 16.67 20.42
N GLN A 154 -9.46 16.34 21.41
CA GLN A 154 -8.68 15.10 21.40
C GLN A 154 -9.63 13.90 21.49
N PHE A 155 -9.47 12.90 20.62
CA PHE A 155 -10.06 11.58 20.86
C PHE A 155 -9.09 10.75 21.68
N LYS A 156 -9.47 10.43 22.92
CA LYS A 156 -8.61 9.84 23.93
C LYS A 156 -9.08 8.44 24.29
N ASP A 157 -8.15 7.49 24.44
CA ASP A 157 -8.54 6.15 24.87
C ASP A 157 -9.08 6.17 26.30
N LYS A 158 -10.09 5.34 26.54
CA LYS A 158 -10.53 4.99 27.89
C LYS A 158 -10.03 3.59 28.15
N SER A 159 -8.87 3.46 28.78
CA SER A 159 -8.30 2.16 29.10
C SER A 159 -7.58 2.13 30.44
N VAL A 160 -7.67 0.99 31.12
CA VAL A 160 -6.85 0.73 32.33
C VAL A 160 -5.36 0.57 32.01
N TYR A 161 -5.01 0.36 30.75
CA TYR A 161 -3.63 0.23 30.27
C TYR A 161 -3.01 1.56 29.83
N GLY A 162 -3.74 2.67 29.96
CA GLY A 162 -3.26 4.00 29.59
C GLY A 162 -3.88 4.54 28.30
N ASP A 163 -3.35 5.67 27.84
CA ASP A 163 -3.81 6.36 26.63
C ASP A 163 -2.80 6.16 25.50
N TYR A 164 -3.22 5.49 24.43
CA TYR A 164 -2.43 5.22 23.25
C TYR A 164 -2.85 6.10 22.06
N SER A 165 -3.75 7.06 22.29
CA SER A 165 -4.17 8.00 21.26
C SER A 165 -2.99 8.84 20.75
N ASN A 166 -2.94 9.01 19.44
CA ASN A 166 -1.85 9.69 18.75
C ASN A 166 -2.37 10.39 17.48
N THR A 167 -1.50 11.16 16.82
CA THR A 167 -1.88 11.97 15.65
C THR A 167 -2.40 11.14 14.47
N ILE A 168 -1.96 9.89 14.30
CA ILE A 168 -2.49 8.99 13.27
C ILE A 168 -3.97 8.67 13.59
N GLY A 169 -4.26 8.27 14.82
CA GLY A 169 -5.63 8.00 15.27
C GLY A 169 -6.55 9.22 15.17
N GLN A 170 -6.06 10.41 15.56
CA GLN A 170 -6.79 11.67 15.43
C GLN A 170 -7.07 12.03 13.96
N SER A 171 -6.10 11.80 13.07
CA SER A 171 -6.27 12.05 11.63
C SER A 171 -7.31 11.10 11.02
N LEU A 172 -7.27 9.82 11.38
CA LEU A 172 -8.30 8.85 10.98
C LEU A 172 -9.68 9.24 11.51
N ALA A 173 -9.79 9.79 12.72
CA ALA A 173 -11.05 10.27 13.27
C ALA A 173 -11.62 11.40 12.41
N VAL A 174 -10.81 12.43 12.13
CA VAL A 174 -11.19 13.55 11.25
C VAL A 174 -11.64 13.05 9.87
N ILE A 175 -10.88 12.13 9.25
CA ILE A 175 -11.23 11.52 7.97
C ILE A 175 -12.55 10.74 8.07
N GLY A 176 -12.72 9.91 9.10
CA GLY A 176 -13.92 9.10 9.31
C GLY A 176 -15.17 9.95 9.46
N PHE A 177 -15.12 10.99 10.30
CA PHE A 177 -16.22 11.95 10.45
C PHE A 177 -16.56 12.68 9.15
N LYS A 178 -15.53 13.09 8.39
CA LYS A 178 -15.72 13.71 7.07
C LYS A 178 -16.43 12.77 6.09
N ARG A 179 -16.01 11.50 6.02
CA ARG A 179 -16.61 10.48 5.15
C ARG A 179 -18.07 10.19 5.51
N ALA A 180 -18.36 10.10 6.81
CA ALA A 180 -19.71 9.88 7.33
C ALA A 180 -20.65 11.11 7.20
N GLY A 181 -20.23 12.19 6.54
CA GLY A 181 -21.02 13.41 6.36
C GLY A 181 -21.23 14.22 7.65
N GLN A 182 -20.43 13.97 8.69
CA GLN A 182 -20.56 14.57 10.03
C GLN A 182 -19.23 15.17 10.49
N PRO A 183 -18.68 16.19 9.79
CA PRO A 183 -17.36 16.74 10.09
C PRO A 183 -17.26 17.23 11.54
N ASN A 184 -16.20 16.81 12.25
CA ASN A 184 -15.95 17.19 13.64
C ASN A 184 -14.93 18.35 13.73
N ALA A 185 -15.44 19.57 13.88
CA ALA A 185 -14.61 20.78 13.88
C ALA A 185 -13.62 20.86 15.07
N LYS A 186 -13.99 20.34 16.24
CA LYS A 186 -13.11 20.33 17.42
C LYS A 186 -11.92 19.39 17.22
N GLY A 187 -12.16 18.20 16.68
CA GLY A 187 -11.13 17.24 16.33
C GLY A 187 -10.19 17.76 15.25
N VAL A 188 -10.70 18.50 14.27
CA VAL A 188 -9.88 19.20 13.27
C VAL A 188 -9.01 20.28 13.91
N ALA A 189 -9.59 21.13 14.77
CA ALA A 189 -8.85 22.17 15.48
C ALA A 189 -7.76 21.59 16.39
N PHE A 190 -8.09 20.51 17.12
CA PHE A 190 -7.11 19.78 17.92
C PHE A 190 -5.99 19.23 17.05
N LEU A 191 -6.30 18.57 15.93
CA LEU A 191 -5.30 18.05 15.00
C LEU A 191 -4.37 19.17 14.49
N ALA A 192 -4.93 20.29 14.03
CA ALA A 192 -4.14 21.42 13.52
C ALA A 192 -3.18 21.99 14.57
N ALA A 193 -3.57 21.97 15.86
CA ALA A 193 -2.72 22.41 16.96
C ALA A 193 -1.52 21.49 17.26
N GLN A 194 -1.42 20.32 16.60
CA GLN A 194 -0.30 19.38 16.78
C GLN A 194 0.89 19.67 15.84
N GLN A 195 0.77 20.69 14.97
CA GLN A 195 1.86 21.09 14.08
C GLN A 195 3.01 21.73 14.88
N CYS A 196 4.22 21.23 14.67
CA CYS A 196 5.44 21.75 15.28
C CYS A 196 5.97 22.98 14.52
N GLY A 197 6.95 23.67 15.11
CA GLY A 197 7.52 24.89 14.56
C GLY A 197 8.22 24.71 13.20
N ASP A 198 8.70 23.50 12.91
CA ASP A 198 9.30 23.11 11.63
C ASP A 198 8.28 22.74 10.55
N GLY A 199 6.98 22.76 10.88
CA GLY A 199 5.89 22.43 9.96
C GLY A 199 5.44 20.97 9.99
N GLY A 200 6.22 20.04 10.55
CA GLY A 200 5.79 18.66 10.73
C GLY A 200 4.77 18.52 11.86
N PHE A 201 4.22 17.33 12.05
CA PHE A 201 3.28 17.02 13.12
C PHE A 201 3.90 16.00 14.06
N ARG A 202 3.71 16.21 15.37
CA ARG A 202 4.13 15.25 16.38
C ARG A 202 3.27 13.99 16.37
N ILE A 203 3.85 12.84 16.70
CA ILE A 203 3.08 11.60 16.90
C ILE A 203 2.36 11.57 18.25
N SER A 204 3.07 11.88 19.35
CA SER A 204 2.54 11.92 20.71
C SER A 204 1.94 13.30 21.04
N PHE A 205 0.82 13.33 21.76
CA PHE A 205 0.20 14.59 22.23
C PHE A 205 0.83 15.19 23.48
N THR A 206 1.85 14.52 24.04
CA THR A 206 2.54 14.95 25.26
C THR A 206 4.03 15.15 25.01
N GLY A 207 4.67 15.95 25.87
CA GLY A 207 6.10 16.25 25.76
C GLY A 207 6.42 17.30 24.68
N THR A 208 7.71 17.38 24.33
CA THR A 208 8.22 18.29 23.30
C THR A 208 7.61 17.96 21.95
N CYS A 209 7.33 19.00 21.16
CA CYS A 209 6.88 18.82 19.78
C CYS A 209 8.05 18.34 18.92
N THR A 210 8.09 17.04 18.64
CA THR A 210 9.02 16.42 17.70
C THR A 210 8.22 15.88 16.54
N SER A 211 8.51 16.36 15.34
CA SER A 211 7.82 15.97 14.11
C SER A 211 8.12 14.53 13.71
N ASP A 212 7.10 13.87 13.16
CA ASP A 212 7.09 12.47 12.74
C ASP A 212 6.53 12.39 11.32
N ALA A 213 7.17 11.64 10.42
CA ALA A 213 6.80 11.67 9.01
C ALA A 213 5.44 10.99 8.74
N ASP A 214 5.10 9.94 9.48
CA ASP A 214 3.84 9.22 9.35
C ASP A 214 2.68 10.08 9.87
N ALA A 215 2.85 10.65 11.06
CA ALA A 215 1.90 11.59 11.66
C ALA A 215 1.66 12.80 10.76
N THR A 216 2.73 13.37 10.19
CA THR A 216 2.64 14.50 9.25
C THR A 216 1.86 14.13 8.00
N SER A 217 2.16 12.97 7.39
CA SER A 217 1.47 12.51 6.19
C SER A 217 -0.03 12.27 6.42
N MET A 218 -0.39 11.71 7.58
CA MET A 218 -1.78 11.49 7.97
C MET A 218 -2.51 12.80 8.28
N ALA A 219 -1.84 13.75 8.95
CA ALA A 219 -2.39 15.07 9.23
C ALA A 219 -2.65 15.86 7.94
N VAL A 220 -1.76 15.79 6.94
CA VAL A 220 -1.98 16.38 5.62
C VAL A 220 -3.26 15.86 4.98
N GLN A 221 -3.46 14.54 4.96
CA GLN A 221 -4.67 13.94 4.39
C GLN A 221 -5.94 14.43 5.09
N ALA A 222 -5.94 14.45 6.42
CA ALA A 222 -7.09 14.87 7.21
C ALA A 222 -7.41 16.38 7.08
N LEU A 223 -6.38 17.24 7.14
CA LEU A 223 -6.55 18.69 7.05
C LEU A 223 -6.90 19.15 5.63
N ALA A 224 -6.32 18.52 4.60
CA ALA A 224 -6.70 18.77 3.20
C ALA A 224 -8.18 18.40 2.96
N ALA A 225 -8.63 17.26 3.49
CA ALA A 225 -10.03 16.83 3.40
C ALA A 225 -11.02 17.75 4.14
N SER A 226 -10.56 18.41 5.21
CA SER A 226 -11.38 19.31 6.04
C SER A 226 -11.56 20.69 5.39
N GLY A 227 -10.57 21.15 4.61
CA GLY A 227 -10.55 22.49 4.00
C GLY A 227 -10.12 23.57 5.01
N GLY A 228 -9.78 24.77 4.52
CA GLY A 228 -9.40 25.91 5.38
C GLY A 228 -7.99 25.86 6.00
N HIS A 229 -7.20 24.82 5.71
CA HIS A 229 -5.88 24.58 6.33
C HIS A 229 -4.71 24.58 5.33
N ALA A 230 -4.84 25.28 4.20
CA ALA A 230 -3.85 25.25 3.11
C ALA A 230 -2.42 25.62 3.57
N ALA A 231 -2.27 26.61 4.46
CA ALA A 231 -0.97 27.03 4.98
C ALA A 231 -0.33 25.94 5.87
N ALA A 232 -1.12 25.28 6.72
CA ALA A 232 -0.63 24.17 7.55
C ALA A 232 -0.22 22.97 6.69
N VAL A 233 -1.03 22.62 5.69
CA VAL A 233 -0.73 21.54 4.72
C VAL A 233 0.55 21.85 3.94
N THR A 234 0.75 23.09 3.50
CA THR A 234 1.96 23.48 2.76
C THR A 234 3.22 23.27 3.59
N LYS A 235 3.24 23.78 4.83
CA LYS A 235 4.37 23.59 5.76
C LYS A 235 4.65 22.12 6.07
N ALA A 236 3.60 21.33 6.25
CA ALA A 236 3.70 19.90 6.51
C ALA A 236 4.35 19.15 5.34
N VAL A 237 3.97 19.50 4.11
CA VAL A 237 4.56 18.87 2.93
C VAL A 237 5.97 19.39 2.64
N ASP A 238 6.30 20.62 3.02
CA ASP A 238 7.69 21.12 3.01
C ASP A 238 8.57 20.35 3.99
N TYR A 239 8.08 20.07 5.21
CA TYR A 239 8.75 19.17 6.15
C TYR A 239 8.98 17.79 5.53
N LEU A 240 7.95 17.15 4.97
CA LEU A 240 8.07 15.83 4.33
C LEU A 240 9.08 15.82 3.18
N ALA A 241 9.14 16.88 2.38
CA ALA A 241 10.12 17.01 1.31
C ALA A 241 11.56 17.10 1.86
N GLY A 242 11.76 17.76 3.01
CA GLY A 242 13.04 17.76 3.73
C GLY A 242 13.46 16.38 4.23
N GLN A 243 12.50 15.50 4.50
CA GLN A 243 12.73 14.11 4.91
C GLN A 243 12.91 13.15 3.72
N GLN A 244 12.61 13.58 2.49
CA GLN A 244 12.75 12.75 1.30
C GLN A 244 14.22 12.71 0.84
N THR A 245 14.79 11.51 0.82
CA THR A 245 16.14 11.27 0.30
C THR A 245 16.20 11.50 -1.21
N ALA A 246 17.42 11.64 -1.76
CA ALA A 246 17.63 11.73 -3.20
C ALA A 246 17.08 10.50 -3.97
N ALA A 247 17.04 9.33 -3.33
CA ALA A 247 16.46 8.10 -3.88
C ALA A 247 14.92 8.07 -3.81
N GLY A 248 14.29 9.07 -3.19
CA GLY A 248 12.84 9.23 -3.11
C GLY A 248 12.18 8.67 -1.87
N GLY A 249 12.89 7.85 -1.09
CA GLY A 249 12.39 7.32 0.18
C GLY A 249 12.36 8.38 1.27
N VAL A 250 11.34 8.37 2.12
CA VAL A 250 11.16 9.30 3.24
C VAL A 250 11.67 8.69 4.52
N VAL A 251 12.51 9.45 5.25
CA VAL A 251 13.05 9.06 6.56
C VAL A 251 12.13 9.54 7.66
N ASP A 252 11.66 8.60 8.47
CA ASP A 252 11.05 8.91 9.76
C ASP A 252 12.08 8.72 10.87
N ALA A 253 12.56 9.81 11.45
CA ALA A 253 13.64 9.78 12.44
C ALA A 253 13.28 8.97 13.69
N ALA A 254 12.00 8.85 14.01
CA ALA A 254 11.51 8.02 15.12
C ALA A 254 11.62 6.51 14.83
N ALA A 255 11.48 6.10 13.56
CA ALA A 255 11.63 4.73 13.10
C ALA A 255 13.09 4.35 12.77
N GLY A 256 13.97 5.33 12.56
CA GLY A 256 15.39 5.13 12.31
C GLY A 256 15.97 6.16 11.34
N SER A 257 17.20 5.92 10.87
CA SER A 257 17.88 6.82 9.92
C SER A 257 17.72 6.44 8.45
N SER A 258 17.17 5.25 8.18
CA SER A 258 16.95 4.75 6.82
C SER A 258 15.52 5.01 6.36
N PRO A 259 15.30 5.38 5.08
CA PRO A 259 13.95 5.49 4.56
C PRO A 259 13.28 4.11 4.48
N ASN A 260 11.97 4.08 4.74
CA ASN A 260 11.16 2.86 4.69
C ASN A 260 9.94 3.02 3.76
N ALA A 261 9.39 1.90 3.31
CA ALA A 261 8.28 1.85 2.36
C ALA A 261 6.99 2.47 2.92
N ASN A 262 6.72 2.28 4.21
CA ASN A 262 5.45 2.67 4.85
C ASN A 262 5.32 4.19 4.92
N SER A 263 6.33 4.85 5.49
CA SER A 263 6.41 6.31 5.57
C SER A 263 6.44 6.94 4.18
N THR A 264 7.18 6.32 3.25
CA THR A 264 7.24 6.79 1.86
C THR A 264 5.89 6.69 1.15
N GLY A 265 5.12 5.63 1.39
CA GLY A 265 3.79 5.47 0.80
C GLY A 265 2.77 6.49 1.29
N LEU A 266 2.77 6.78 2.60
CA LEU A 266 1.94 7.85 3.16
C LEU A 266 2.36 9.22 2.63
N ALA A 267 3.66 9.49 2.56
CA ALA A 267 4.18 10.74 2.03
C ALA A 267 3.85 10.94 0.55
N ALA A 268 3.85 9.87 -0.27
CA ALA A 268 3.44 9.95 -1.67
C ALA A 268 2.00 10.51 -1.84
N VAL A 269 1.07 10.08 -0.98
CA VAL A 269 -0.31 10.58 -0.95
C VAL A 269 -0.33 12.06 -0.51
N ALA A 270 0.43 12.42 0.53
CA ALA A 270 0.51 13.79 1.02
C ALA A 270 1.10 14.75 -0.03
N PHE A 271 2.18 14.35 -0.71
CA PHE A 271 2.76 15.09 -1.84
C PHE A 271 1.73 15.28 -2.96
N LYS A 272 1.01 14.22 -3.33
CA LYS A 272 -0.02 14.29 -4.37
C LYS A 272 -1.13 15.29 -4.02
N LEU A 273 -1.63 15.26 -2.78
CA LEU A 273 -2.67 16.17 -2.30
C LEU A 273 -2.25 17.64 -2.33
N ALA A 274 -0.97 17.93 -2.08
CA ALA A 274 -0.43 19.28 -2.13
C ALA A 274 0.10 19.70 -3.52
N GLY A 275 -0.10 18.89 -4.56
CA GLY A 275 0.36 19.19 -5.92
C GLY A 275 1.86 19.00 -6.16
N ARG A 276 2.59 18.38 -5.23
CA ARG A 276 4.04 18.10 -5.29
C ARG A 276 4.31 16.83 -6.09
N THR A 277 3.93 16.84 -7.37
CA THR A 277 3.93 15.64 -8.23
C THR A 277 5.31 15.00 -8.42
N ALA A 278 6.37 15.80 -8.48
CA ALA A 278 7.74 15.29 -8.58
C ALA A 278 8.16 14.50 -7.33
N ASP A 279 7.85 15.02 -6.14
CA ASP A 279 8.16 14.36 -4.87
C ASP A 279 7.32 13.08 -4.71
N ALA A 280 6.05 13.11 -5.13
CA ALA A 280 5.17 11.94 -5.15
C ALA A 280 5.69 10.82 -6.07
N GLU A 281 6.21 11.15 -7.26
CA GLU A 281 6.74 10.14 -8.19
C GLU A 281 8.08 9.55 -7.71
N LYS A 282 8.93 10.36 -7.06
CA LYS A 282 10.14 9.85 -6.39
C LYS A 282 9.77 8.85 -5.28
N ALA A 283 8.78 9.18 -4.46
CA ALA A 283 8.28 8.29 -3.40
C ALA A 283 7.72 6.98 -3.99
N ARG A 284 6.93 7.07 -5.07
CA ARG A 284 6.44 5.89 -5.80
C ARG A 284 7.58 5.03 -6.35
N SER A 285 8.59 5.66 -6.94
CA SER A 285 9.77 4.97 -7.50
C SER A 285 10.59 4.27 -6.43
N PHE A 286 10.74 4.89 -5.25
CA PHE A 286 11.39 4.25 -4.11
C PHE A 286 10.63 3.00 -3.66
N VAL A 287 9.30 3.08 -3.49
CA VAL A 287 8.46 1.93 -3.12
C VAL A 287 8.54 0.82 -4.18
N ALA A 288 8.55 1.18 -5.47
CA ALA A 288 8.73 0.22 -6.56
C ALA A 288 10.08 -0.50 -6.50
N SER A 289 11.15 0.19 -6.08
CA SER A 289 12.48 -0.42 -5.92
C SER A 289 12.53 -1.49 -4.82
N LEU A 290 11.58 -1.46 -3.88
CA LEU A 290 11.46 -2.42 -2.78
C LEU A 290 10.50 -3.58 -3.08
N GLN A 291 9.90 -3.61 -4.27
CA GLN A 291 8.92 -4.64 -4.63
C GLN A 291 9.57 -5.92 -5.16
N TYR A 292 9.19 -7.07 -4.63
CA TYR A 292 9.74 -8.37 -5.00
C TYR A 292 9.29 -8.80 -6.40
N GLY A 293 10.24 -8.89 -7.33
CA GLY A 293 10.02 -9.31 -8.71
C GLY A 293 10.19 -10.82 -8.94
N CYS A 294 10.28 -11.21 -10.22
CA CYS A 294 10.32 -12.61 -10.65
C CYS A 294 11.54 -13.42 -10.15
N SER A 295 12.61 -12.75 -9.71
CA SER A 295 13.77 -13.38 -9.09
C SER A 295 13.49 -13.94 -7.68
N PHE A 296 12.35 -13.61 -7.07
CA PHE A 296 11.96 -14.09 -5.75
C PHE A 296 11.02 -15.31 -5.83
N PRO A 297 10.96 -16.14 -4.77
CA PRO A 297 9.99 -17.21 -4.64
C PRO A 297 8.55 -16.72 -4.84
N ALA A 298 7.69 -17.58 -5.40
CA ALA A 298 6.32 -17.22 -5.79
C ALA A 298 5.52 -16.57 -4.65
N ALA A 299 5.70 -17.02 -3.41
CA ALA A 299 5.02 -16.50 -2.23
C ALA A 299 5.38 -15.04 -1.88
N LEU A 300 6.53 -14.53 -2.34
CA LEU A 300 6.99 -13.16 -2.09
C LEU A 300 6.62 -12.18 -3.21
N ARG A 301 6.40 -12.66 -4.44
CA ARG A 301 6.24 -11.82 -5.62
C ARG A 301 5.12 -10.81 -5.46
N GLY A 302 5.41 -9.56 -5.80
CA GLY A 302 4.51 -8.42 -5.63
C GLY A 302 4.50 -7.83 -4.23
N GLY A 303 4.97 -8.54 -3.20
CA GLY A 303 5.18 -7.99 -1.87
C GLY A 303 6.24 -6.88 -1.87
N ILE A 304 6.16 -5.99 -0.89
CA ILE A 304 7.03 -4.83 -0.74
C ILE A 304 7.84 -5.02 0.54
N ALA A 305 9.18 -4.94 0.43
CA ALA A 305 10.07 -4.95 1.58
C ALA A 305 9.89 -3.68 2.41
N TYR A 306 10.12 -3.75 3.73
CA TYR A 306 10.08 -2.57 4.60
C TYR A 306 11.12 -1.52 4.19
N ASP A 307 12.34 -1.94 3.90
CA ASP A 307 13.45 -1.08 3.50
C ASP A 307 14.45 -1.86 2.61
N ALA A 308 15.49 -1.17 2.14
CA ALA A 308 16.51 -1.76 1.28
C ALA A 308 17.26 -2.92 1.97
N SER A 309 17.44 -2.85 3.29
CA SER A 309 18.06 -3.91 4.09
C SER A 309 17.22 -5.18 4.09
N SER A 310 15.91 -5.04 4.34
CA SER A 310 14.93 -6.13 4.32
C SER A 310 14.86 -6.78 2.93
N PHE A 311 14.87 -5.96 1.87
CA PHE A 311 14.90 -6.45 0.50
C PHE A 311 16.16 -7.28 0.22
N ALA A 312 17.33 -6.76 0.60
CA ALA A 312 18.61 -7.45 0.45
C ALA A 312 18.66 -8.75 1.26
N ALA A 313 18.11 -8.76 2.47
CA ALA A 313 18.02 -9.94 3.33
C ALA A 313 17.16 -11.05 2.69
N GLN A 314 16.00 -10.70 2.11
CA GLN A 314 15.19 -11.69 1.38
C GLN A 314 15.90 -12.17 0.11
N LYS A 315 16.62 -11.29 -0.60
CA LYS A 315 17.40 -11.67 -1.77
C LYS A 315 18.52 -12.66 -1.41
N ALA A 316 19.21 -12.44 -0.29
CA ALA A 316 20.29 -13.29 0.18
C ALA A 316 19.81 -14.71 0.55
N LYS A 317 18.56 -14.87 0.99
CA LYS A 317 17.96 -16.19 1.26
C LYS A 317 17.64 -16.98 -0.01
N GLY A 318 17.62 -16.35 -1.19
CA GLY A 318 17.36 -17.00 -2.47
C GLY A 318 16.05 -17.81 -2.46
N ALA A 319 16.14 -19.08 -2.86
CA ALA A 319 14.98 -19.98 -2.92
C ALA A 319 14.30 -20.24 -1.56
N SER A 320 15.02 -20.04 -0.45
CA SER A 320 14.49 -20.23 0.91
C SER A 320 13.78 -19.00 1.47
N ALA A 321 13.71 -17.90 0.72
CA ALA A 321 13.04 -16.69 1.17
C ALA A 321 11.52 -16.93 1.32
N THR A 322 10.99 -16.63 2.51
CA THR A 322 9.56 -16.72 2.82
C THR A 322 9.02 -15.36 3.27
N PRO A 323 7.73 -15.07 2.99
CA PRO A 323 7.10 -13.85 3.45
C PRO A 323 7.22 -13.63 4.96
N GLN A 324 7.63 -12.43 5.36
CA GLN A 324 7.70 -12.01 6.77
C GLN A 324 6.49 -11.13 7.15
N ASP A 325 6.29 -10.91 8.45
CA ASP A 325 5.27 -9.99 8.95
C ASP A 325 5.51 -8.56 8.43
N SER A 326 6.79 -8.14 8.40
CA SER A 326 7.20 -6.83 7.87
C SER A 326 6.90 -6.67 6.38
N ASP A 327 7.06 -7.72 5.55
CA ASP A 327 6.71 -7.67 4.13
C ASP A 327 5.21 -7.43 3.94
N THR A 328 4.37 -8.10 4.75
CA THR A 328 2.91 -7.96 4.69
C THR A 328 2.46 -6.57 5.09
N ARG A 329 2.97 -6.09 6.23
CA ARG A 329 2.67 -4.75 6.74
C ARG A 329 3.07 -3.68 5.75
N SER A 330 4.28 -3.79 5.22
CA SER A 330 4.81 -2.82 4.26
C SER A 330 4.02 -2.87 2.96
N THR A 331 3.62 -4.05 2.49
CA THR A 331 2.76 -4.14 1.30
C THR A 331 1.41 -3.47 1.51
N ALA A 332 0.74 -3.71 2.64
CA ALA A 332 -0.56 -3.11 2.95
C ALA A 332 -0.49 -1.57 3.07
N GLN A 333 0.58 -1.06 3.69
CA GLN A 333 0.70 0.38 3.98
C GLN A 333 1.35 1.18 2.84
N ALA A 334 2.34 0.60 2.14
CA ALA A 334 3.06 1.28 1.07
C ALA A 334 2.36 1.19 -0.30
N ALA A 335 1.40 0.28 -0.49
CA ALA A 335 0.68 0.15 -1.76
C ALA A 335 -0.03 1.45 -2.19
N LEU A 336 -0.37 2.32 -1.23
CA LEU A 336 -0.93 3.66 -1.50
C LEU A 336 0.03 4.56 -2.29
N ALA A 337 1.34 4.28 -2.32
CA ALA A 337 2.29 5.00 -3.16
C ALA A 337 1.96 4.89 -4.66
N TYR A 338 1.38 3.75 -5.08
CA TYR A 338 1.01 3.50 -6.47
C TYR A 338 -0.30 4.19 -6.87
N THR A 339 -1.28 4.18 -5.96
CA THR A 339 -2.63 4.70 -6.24
C THR A 339 -2.70 6.20 -5.96
N GLN A 340 -1.93 6.67 -4.97
CA GLN A 340 -1.93 8.02 -4.43
C GLN A 340 -3.35 8.50 -4.04
N VAL A 341 -4.25 7.56 -3.73
CA VAL A 341 -5.63 7.84 -3.32
C VAL A 341 -5.63 8.14 -1.82
N PRO A 342 -6.14 9.31 -1.38
CA PRO A 342 -6.20 9.64 0.04
C PRO A 342 -7.30 8.83 0.75
N TYR A 343 -7.13 8.56 2.05
CA TYR A 343 -8.09 7.78 2.84
C TYR A 343 -9.54 8.31 2.78
N VAL A 344 -9.73 9.63 2.60
CA VAL A 344 -11.06 10.23 2.44
C VAL A 344 -11.78 9.82 1.15
N ALA A 345 -11.05 9.36 0.13
CA ALA A 345 -11.56 9.04 -1.20
C ALA A 345 -11.55 7.53 -1.53
N ILE A 346 -10.98 6.68 -0.67
CA ILE A 346 -10.98 5.22 -0.87
C ILE A 346 -12.42 4.69 -0.82
N THR A 347 -12.80 3.87 -1.80
CA THR A 347 -14.11 3.21 -1.87
C THR A 347 -13.95 1.81 -2.45
N ALA A 348 -14.70 0.85 -1.93
CA ALA A 348 -14.77 -0.49 -2.49
C ALA A 348 -15.27 -0.46 -3.94
N GLY A 349 -14.75 -1.38 -4.77
CA GLY A 349 -15.11 -1.50 -6.19
C GLY A 349 -13.94 -1.91 -7.08
N GLY A 350 -14.26 -2.27 -8.32
CA GLY A 350 -13.29 -2.72 -9.32
C GLY A 350 -13.24 -4.23 -9.51
N SER A 351 -12.09 -4.77 -9.91
CA SER A 351 -11.96 -6.17 -10.30
C SER A 351 -12.02 -7.12 -9.09
N ALA A 352 -12.76 -8.23 -9.25
CA ALA A 352 -12.86 -9.30 -8.25
C ALA A 352 -11.49 -9.91 -7.90
N THR A 353 -10.63 -10.09 -8.91
CA THR A 353 -9.30 -10.69 -8.77
C THR A 353 -8.21 -9.65 -9.00
N ALA A 354 -7.08 -9.85 -8.33
CA ALA A 354 -5.86 -9.08 -8.54
C ALA A 354 -4.89 -9.87 -9.45
N PRO A 355 -4.36 -9.25 -10.52
CA PRO A 355 -3.47 -9.94 -11.45
C PRO A 355 -2.12 -10.24 -10.78
N ALA A 356 -1.78 -11.52 -10.70
CA ALA A 356 -0.48 -11.97 -10.21
C ALA A 356 0.64 -11.60 -11.19
N LEU A 357 1.86 -11.46 -10.66
CA LEU A 357 3.04 -11.22 -11.46
C LEU A 357 3.33 -12.43 -12.37
N ASN A 358 3.25 -12.24 -13.69
CA ASN A 358 3.58 -13.28 -14.66
C ASN A 358 5.09 -13.37 -14.88
N CYS A 359 5.69 -14.44 -14.40
CA CYS A 359 7.13 -14.71 -14.49
C CYS A 359 7.49 -15.79 -15.50
N SER A 360 6.57 -16.12 -16.41
CA SER A 360 6.86 -17.04 -17.50
C SER A 360 7.88 -16.39 -18.43
N THR A 361 9.11 -16.89 -18.44
CA THR A 361 10.01 -16.66 -19.56
C THR A 361 9.47 -17.49 -20.71
N SER A 362 8.82 -16.86 -21.70
CA SER A 362 8.60 -17.54 -22.97
C SER A 362 9.97 -17.87 -23.55
N SER A 363 10.47 -19.09 -23.30
CA SER A 363 11.53 -19.65 -24.13
C SER A 363 10.98 -19.66 -25.55
N PRO A 364 11.69 -19.14 -26.57
CA PRO A 364 11.29 -19.41 -27.93
C PRO A 364 11.16 -20.93 -28.06
N ALA A 365 9.99 -21.38 -28.53
CA ALA A 365 9.77 -22.79 -28.80
C ALA A 365 10.96 -23.28 -29.65
N PRO A 366 11.56 -24.45 -29.34
CA PRO A 366 12.57 -25.01 -30.24
C PRO A 366 11.93 -25.11 -31.62
N SER A 367 12.50 -24.39 -32.59
CA SER A 367 12.10 -24.53 -33.98
C SER A 367 12.35 -25.99 -34.36
N THR A 368 11.30 -26.79 -34.38
CA THR A 368 11.36 -28.15 -34.90
C THR A 368 11.50 -28.04 -36.41
N SER A 369 12.74 -27.92 -36.88
CA SER A 369 13.07 -28.34 -38.25
C SER A 369 12.86 -29.86 -38.32
N PRO A 370 12.14 -30.36 -39.35
CA PRO A 370 11.89 -31.78 -39.47
C PRO A 370 13.18 -32.48 -39.90
N THR A 371 13.88 -33.11 -38.96
CA THR A 371 14.94 -34.06 -39.29
C THR A 371 14.33 -35.45 -39.37
N SER A 372 14.19 -35.96 -40.59
CA SER A 372 13.96 -37.38 -40.83
C SER A 372 15.18 -38.18 -40.35
N ALA A 373 14.99 -39.06 -39.38
CA ALA A 373 15.93 -40.13 -39.11
C ALA A 373 15.20 -41.38 -38.60
N THR A 374 15.34 -42.43 -39.37
CA THR A 374 14.87 -43.80 -39.20
C THR A 374 15.62 -44.50 -38.05
N GLY A 375 14.92 -45.33 -37.27
CA GLY A 375 15.50 -46.58 -36.76
C GLY A 375 15.61 -46.78 -35.24
N SER A 376 14.73 -47.68 -34.76
CA SER A 376 14.99 -48.79 -33.82
C SER A 376 15.19 -48.56 -32.31
N GLY A 377 14.15 -48.93 -31.56
CA GLY A 377 14.20 -50.06 -30.62
C GLY A 377 14.72 -49.83 -29.19
N SER A 378 13.81 -49.82 -28.21
CA SER A 378 13.64 -50.92 -27.22
C SER A 378 12.94 -50.41 -25.96
N ALA A 379 11.84 -51.07 -25.61
CA ALA A 379 11.08 -50.85 -24.40
C ALA A 379 11.72 -51.53 -23.18
N SER A 380 11.54 -50.97 -21.99
CA SER A 380 11.36 -51.75 -20.76
C SER A 380 10.58 -50.95 -19.73
N ALA A 381 9.45 -51.51 -19.30
CA ALA A 381 8.65 -51.08 -18.16
C ALA A 381 9.26 -51.60 -16.84
N THR A 382 8.78 -51.11 -15.69
CA THR A 382 8.02 -51.89 -14.66
C THR A 382 8.00 -51.20 -13.26
N THR A 383 6.77 -51.10 -12.70
CA THR A 383 6.29 -51.17 -11.28
C THR A 383 6.54 -50.11 -10.18
N THR A 384 5.43 -49.43 -9.81
CA THR A 384 4.65 -49.41 -8.53
C THR A 384 5.24 -49.68 -7.12
N GLY A 385 5.11 -48.67 -6.24
CA GLY A 385 4.47 -48.66 -4.89
C GLY A 385 5.31 -49.07 -3.65
N PRO A 386 4.88 -48.79 -2.38
CA PRO A 386 3.94 -47.79 -1.84
C PRO A 386 4.53 -46.89 -0.71
N VAL A 387 3.68 -46.02 -0.17
CA VAL A 387 3.89 -45.07 0.94
C VAL A 387 3.95 -45.77 2.31
N VAL A 388 4.82 -45.30 3.21
CA VAL A 388 4.74 -45.58 4.66
C VAL A 388 4.68 -44.26 5.42
N VAL A 389 3.58 -44.09 6.16
CA VAL A 389 3.35 -43.13 7.24
C VAL A 389 3.84 -43.77 8.53
N THR A 390 4.51 -43.00 9.39
CA THR A 390 4.58 -43.30 10.83
C THR A 390 4.40 -42.02 11.64
N ASP A 391 3.26 -41.96 12.33
CA ASP A 391 2.95 -41.07 13.44
C ASP A 391 3.74 -41.45 14.71
N GLY A 392 3.87 -40.47 15.61
CA GLY A 392 4.17 -40.63 17.04
C GLY A 392 5.35 -39.76 17.49
N GLY A 393 5.28 -38.90 18.49
CA GLY A 393 4.22 -38.59 19.44
C GLY A 393 4.83 -37.93 20.69
N ALA A 394 4.05 -37.01 21.27
CA ALA A 394 4.03 -36.58 22.67
C ALA A 394 5.19 -35.76 23.28
N GLY A 395 4.79 -34.63 23.88
CA GLY A 395 5.32 -34.18 25.18
C GLY A 395 5.64 -32.68 25.26
N GLY A 396 4.84 -31.90 25.98
CA GLY A 396 5.27 -30.56 26.41
C GLY A 396 4.16 -29.61 26.84
N SER A 397 3.86 -29.63 28.13
CA SER A 397 2.85 -28.86 28.85
C SER A 397 3.04 -27.33 28.90
N ASN A 398 1.91 -26.63 28.93
CA ASN A 398 1.55 -25.45 29.76
C ASN A 398 2.46 -24.20 29.75
N ASN A 399 1.92 -23.09 29.24
CA ASN A 399 1.50 -21.96 30.10
C ASN A 399 0.80 -20.88 29.27
N GLU A 400 -0.44 -20.57 29.66
CA GLU A 400 -1.20 -19.43 29.18
C GLU A 400 -0.46 -18.13 29.54
N VAL A 401 -0.14 -17.35 28.50
CA VAL A 401 0.17 -15.93 28.62
C VAL A 401 -0.91 -15.20 27.85
N ILE A 402 -1.87 -14.64 28.58
CA ILE A 402 -2.83 -13.69 28.03
C ILE A 402 -2.07 -12.38 27.80
N ALA A 403 -1.57 -12.21 26.57
CA ALA A 403 -1.05 -10.93 26.10
C ALA A 403 -2.25 -10.14 25.56
N ALA A 404 -2.66 -9.10 26.29
CA ALA A 404 -3.45 -8.02 25.71
C ALA A 404 -2.55 -7.29 24.70
N ALA A 405 -2.58 -7.74 23.44
CA ALA A 405 -1.84 -7.14 22.36
C ALA A 405 -2.51 -5.81 21.97
N ALA A 406 -2.13 -4.73 22.66
CA ALA A 406 -2.24 -3.38 22.12
C ALA A 406 -1.27 -3.29 20.94
N VAL A 407 -1.72 -3.74 19.76
CA VAL A 407 -1.02 -3.53 18.49
C VAL A 407 -1.13 -2.05 18.18
N MET A 408 -0.12 -1.32 18.64
CA MET A 408 0.06 0.11 18.39
C MET A 408 0.04 0.37 16.89
N LEU A 409 -0.93 1.17 16.46
CA LEU A 409 -0.91 1.83 15.16
C LEU A 409 0.21 2.88 15.17
N GLY A 410 1.35 2.49 14.61
CA GLY A 410 2.49 3.36 14.33
C GLY A 410 3.67 2.49 13.98
N GLY A 411 4.38 2.79 12.91
CA GLY A 411 5.55 2.05 12.42
C GLY A 411 6.77 2.03 13.35
N ALA A 412 6.61 2.24 14.65
CA ALA A 412 7.68 2.13 15.64
C ALA A 412 7.56 0.79 16.38
N ALA A 413 8.37 -0.18 15.97
CA ALA A 413 8.67 -1.33 16.81
C ALA A 413 9.46 -0.87 18.05
N ILE A 414 8.77 -0.56 19.14
CA ILE A 414 9.43 -0.32 20.43
C ILE A 414 9.71 -1.68 21.09
N THR A 415 10.98 -2.02 21.20
CA THR A 415 11.50 -3.16 21.96
C THR A 415 10.99 -3.13 23.41
N GLY A 416 10.27 -4.17 23.81
CA GLY A 416 9.69 -4.30 25.15
C GLY A 416 10.73 -4.49 26.25
N VAL A 417 10.72 -3.61 27.25
CA VAL A 417 11.35 -3.86 28.55
C VAL A 417 10.33 -4.55 29.45
N GLY A 418 10.55 -5.83 29.73
CA GLY A 418 9.66 -6.64 30.57
C GLY A 418 9.70 -6.23 32.04
N ILE A 419 8.57 -5.78 32.58
CA ILE A 419 8.38 -5.59 34.03
C ILE A 419 7.94 -6.94 34.63
N ARG A 420 8.88 -7.62 35.30
CA ARG A 420 8.57 -8.81 36.13
C ARG A 420 7.88 -8.37 37.41
N ARG A 421 6.61 -8.73 37.61
CA ARG A 421 5.93 -8.54 38.91
C ARG A 421 6.15 -9.78 39.79
N ARG A 422 6.92 -9.61 40.89
CA ARG A 422 7.00 -10.60 41.99
C ARG A 422 5.64 -10.69 42.67
N LEU A 423 5.02 -11.86 42.64
CA LEU A 423 3.88 -12.18 43.50
C LEU A 423 4.39 -12.41 44.94
N ARG A 424 3.85 -11.65 45.89
CA ARG A 424 3.99 -11.91 47.33
C ARG A 424 2.70 -12.59 47.76
N ASN A 425 2.81 -13.84 48.22
CA ASN A 425 1.73 -14.60 48.82
C ASN A 425 1.17 -13.89 50.06
N ARG A 426 -0.15 -13.80 50.15
CA ARG A 426 -0.92 -14.00 51.38
C ARG A 426 -2.21 -14.73 51.05
#